data_AF-A0AA85ABA1-F1
#
_entry.id   AF-A0AA85ABA1-F1
#
_cell.length_a   1.000
_cell.length_b   1.000
_cell.length_c   1.000
_cell.angle_alpha   90.00
_cell.angle_beta   90.00
_cell.angle_gamma   90.00
#
_symmetry.space_group_name_H-M   'P 1'
#
loop_
_entity.id
_entity.type
_entity.pdbx_description
1 polymer ?
#
loop_
_entity_poly.entity_id
_entity_poly.type
_entity_poly.pdbx_seq_one_letter_code
_entity_poly.pdbx_strand_id
1 'polypeptide(L)'
;MFVELLNLIRNIQVGTRSKVLTRNDLKESLFKLNGKWVIGLLTNENPKPVGSTDAMLCCVKTSDLFRNGRVPSAKIHEKEIISALKNRDFSALAEATMRESNQLHALCLDTWPPCIYLNELSHSIMDFVHNINNYFMKNVVAYTFDAGPNAFLLTESQNISIVLKYLVECFGYTVGADSSVNDADKITIKCLNSNKYLKVTGIPYGLSDKPLDQNLLKILPSISGGIKYLISTEVGSGPQLISFIH
;
A
#
# COMPACT_ATOMS: atom_id res chain seq x y z
N MET A 1 -1.72 -5.39 -9.52
CA MET A 1 -2.30 -4.06 -9.80
C MET A 1 -1.49 -2.94 -9.15
N PHE A 2 -0.85 -3.10 -7.99
CA PHE A 2 0.35 -2.36 -7.56
C PHE A 2 1.55 -2.78 -8.40
N VAL A 3 1.64 -4.06 -8.75
CA VAL A 3 2.46 -4.53 -9.88
C VAL A 3 2.00 -3.90 -11.18
N GLU A 4 0.73 -3.51 -11.36
CA GLU A 4 0.27 -2.75 -12.53
C GLU A 4 0.37 -1.24 -12.36
N LEU A 5 0.55 -0.67 -11.17
CA LEU A 5 0.83 0.74 -10.96
C LEU A 5 2.33 0.97 -11.16
N LEU A 6 3.14 0.08 -10.58
CA LEU A 6 4.56 -0.12 -10.92
C LEU A 6 4.74 -0.57 -12.38
N ASN A 7 3.84 -1.41 -12.92
CA ASN A 7 3.88 -1.76 -14.34
C ASN A 7 3.20 -0.72 -15.24
N LEU A 8 2.33 0.19 -14.80
CA LEU A 8 1.81 1.33 -15.59
C LEU A 8 2.93 2.36 -15.68
N ILE A 9 3.63 2.57 -14.56
CA ILE A 9 4.94 3.23 -14.50
C ILE A 9 5.99 2.52 -15.41
N ARG A 10 5.94 1.20 -15.62
CA ARG A 10 6.80 0.46 -16.58
C ARG A 10 6.23 0.34 -18.01
N ASN A 11 4.91 0.43 -18.23
CA ASN A 11 4.16 0.08 -19.45
C ASN A 11 3.47 1.27 -20.12
N ILE A 12 3.68 2.52 -19.67
CA ILE A 12 3.61 3.73 -20.53
C ILE A 12 4.74 3.66 -21.58
N GLN A 13 4.80 2.54 -22.32
CA GLN A 13 5.87 2.17 -23.22
C GLN A 13 5.37 1.78 -24.61
N VAL A 14 4.07 1.63 -24.85
CA VAL A 14 3.56 1.33 -26.18
C VAL A 14 2.15 1.92 -26.34
N GLY A 15 2.01 3.07 -27.00
CA GLY A 15 0.67 3.52 -27.41
C GLY A 15 0.46 5.01 -27.62
N THR A 16 0.67 5.44 -28.86
CA THR A 16 0.06 6.61 -29.54
C THR A 16 0.52 8.04 -29.24
N ARG A 17 0.73 8.75 -30.37
CA ARG A 17 1.27 10.10 -30.55
C ARG A 17 0.32 11.18 -30.02
N SER A 18 0.65 11.79 -28.88
CA SER A 18 0.35 13.19 -28.58
C SER A 18 1.38 13.66 -27.56
N LYS A 19 2.16 14.73 -27.85
CA LYS A 19 3.35 15.23 -27.12
C LYS A 19 3.66 14.44 -25.85
N VAL A 20 4.34 13.32 -26.07
CA VAL A 20 4.53 12.22 -25.11
C VAL A 20 5.70 12.60 -24.20
N LEU A 21 5.46 12.70 -22.89
CA LEU A 21 6.55 12.65 -21.91
C LEU A 21 7.26 11.32 -22.12
N THR A 22 8.53 11.38 -22.50
CA THR A 22 9.28 10.20 -22.89
C THR A 22 9.50 9.29 -21.69
N ARG A 23 9.80 8.01 -21.95
CA ARG A 23 10.23 7.03 -20.94
C ARG A 23 11.39 7.56 -20.08
N ASN A 24 12.20 8.49 -20.60
CA ASN A 24 13.28 9.15 -19.87
C ASN A 24 12.79 10.32 -19.01
N ASP A 25 11.75 11.06 -19.41
CA ASP A 25 11.20 12.18 -18.63
C ASP A 25 10.46 11.71 -17.36
N LEU A 26 9.71 10.59 -17.44
CA LEU A 26 9.06 9.97 -16.28
C LEU A 26 10.06 9.20 -15.40
N LYS A 27 11.07 8.55 -16.00
CA LYS A 27 12.17 7.92 -15.25
C LYS A 27 12.98 8.96 -14.51
N GLU A 28 13.39 10.05 -15.15
CA GLU A 28 14.06 11.16 -14.49
C GLU A 28 13.15 11.79 -13.44
N SER A 29 11.85 11.95 -13.68
CA SER A 29 10.94 12.50 -12.66
C SER A 29 10.83 11.60 -11.43
N LEU A 30 10.67 10.28 -11.60
CA LEU A 30 10.60 9.27 -10.54
C LEU A 30 11.94 9.04 -9.83
N PHE A 31 13.07 9.08 -10.53
CA PHE A 31 14.42 9.00 -9.94
C PHE A 31 14.90 10.32 -9.32
N LYS A 32 14.44 11.47 -9.83
CA LYS A 32 14.61 12.79 -9.20
C LYS A 32 13.55 13.05 -8.13
N LEU A 33 12.73 12.05 -7.75
CA LEU A 33 11.96 12.12 -6.51
C LEU A 33 12.94 11.98 -5.35
N ASN A 34 13.42 13.11 -4.85
CA ASN A 34 14.09 13.17 -3.55
C ASN A 34 13.14 12.80 -2.37
N GLY A 35 11.87 12.53 -2.65
CA GLY A 35 10.94 11.91 -1.71
C GLY A 35 11.22 10.42 -1.66
N LYS A 36 11.81 9.95 -0.56
CA LYS A 36 11.87 8.53 -0.27
C LYS A 36 10.45 8.08 0.12
N TRP A 37 9.83 7.25 -0.70
CA TRP A 37 8.55 6.62 -0.40
C TRP A 37 8.82 5.21 0.09
N VAL A 38 8.18 4.85 1.19
CA VAL A 38 8.27 3.51 1.75
C VAL A 38 7.00 2.76 1.45
N ILE A 39 7.16 1.53 0.96
CA ILE A 39 6.09 0.61 0.66
C ILE A 39 6.14 -0.51 1.71
N GLY A 40 5.08 -0.61 2.51
CA GLY A 40 4.87 -1.68 3.47
C GLY A 40 3.89 -2.71 2.90
N LEU A 41 4.31 -3.96 2.68
CA LEU A 41 3.39 -5.05 2.37
C LEU A 41 2.98 -5.76 3.67
N LEU A 42 1.68 -5.73 3.96
CA LEU A 42 1.07 -6.41 5.10
C LEU A 42 0.48 -7.73 4.62
N THR A 43 0.90 -8.84 5.24
CA THR A 43 0.47 -10.17 4.81
C THR A 43 -0.38 -10.87 5.86
N ASN A 44 -1.52 -11.41 5.41
CA ASN A 44 -2.26 -12.43 6.12
C ASN A 44 -2.47 -13.60 5.13
N GLU A 45 -1.89 -14.76 5.44
CA GLU A 45 -1.83 -15.90 4.51
C GLU A 45 -3.21 -16.55 4.41
N ASN A 46 -4.01 -16.14 3.41
CA ASN A 46 -5.18 -16.86 2.98
C ASN A 46 -5.11 -17.10 1.47
N PRO A 47 -5.56 -18.27 0.97
CA PRO A 47 -5.64 -18.52 -0.46
C PRO A 47 -6.47 -17.45 -1.16
N LYS A 48 -6.02 -17.03 -2.34
CA LYS A 48 -6.82 -16.14 -3.18
C LYS A 48 -8.10 -16.87 -3.59
N PRO A 49 -9.30 -16.29 -3.38
CA PRO A 49 -10.55 -16.99 -3.70
C PRO A 49 -10.71 -17.22 -5.21
N VAL A 50 -10.25 -16.28 -6.04
CA VAL A 50 -10.27 -16.38 -7.52
C VAL A 50 -8.99 -15.76 -8.10
N GLY A 51 -8.41 -16.40 -9.12
CA GLY A 51 -7.27 -15.86 -9.86
C GLY A 51 -7.61 -14.53 -10.55
N SER A 52 -6.66 -13.61 -10.65
CA SER A 52 -6.91 -12.27 -11.22
C SER A 52 -7.37 -12.32 -12.67
N THR A 53 -6.85 -13.25 -13.47
CA THR A 53 -7.23 -13.40 -14.88
C THR A 53 -8.71 -13.72 -15.03
N ASP A 54 -9.20 -14.72 -14.29
CA ASP A 54 -10.59 -15.15 -14.35
C ASP A 54 -11.52 -14.08 -13.79
N ALA A 55 -11.13 -13.44 -12.68
CA ALA A 55 -11.87 -12.34 -12.08
C ALA A 55 -12.01 -11.15 -13.05
N MET A 56 -10.93 -10.75 -13.73
CA MET A 56 -10.95 -9.66 -14.70
C MET A 56 -11.85 -10.00 -15.90
N LEU A 57 -11.73 -11.21 -16.46
CA LEU A 57 -12.57 -11.64 -17.58
C LEU A 57 -14.05 -11.69 -17.19
N CYS A 58 -14.36 -12.14 -15.98
CA CYS A 58 -15.72 -12.14 -15.46
C CYS A 58 -16.25 -10.72 -15.28
N CYS A 59 -15.44 -9.82 -14.71
CA CYS A 59 -15.79 -8.42 -14.50
C CYS A 59 -16.16 -7.72 -15.81
N VAL A 60 -15.34 -7.88 -16.86
CA VAL A 60 -15.65 -7.31 -18.18
C VAL A 60 -17.00 -7.80 -18.72
N LYS A 61 -17.32 -9.08 -18.50
CA LYS A 61 -18.56 -9.69 -19.00
C LYS A 61 -19.79 -9.27 -18.21
N THR A 62 -19.66 -9.04 -16.91
CA THR A 62 -20.82 -9.03 -15.99
C THR A 62 -21.01 -7.73 -15.23
N SER A 63 -19.97 -6.94 -14.97
CA SER A 63 -20.08 -5.68 -14.22
C SER A 63 -20.66 -4.55 -15.09
N ASP A 64 -21.78 -3.97 -14.64
CA ASP A 64 -22.36 -2.77 -15.25
C ASP A 64 -21.52 -1.52 -14.93
N LEU A 65 -20.94 -1.45 -13.73
CA LEU A 65 -20.02 -0.37 -13.35
C LEU A 65 -18.78 -0.36 -14.24
N PHE A 66 -18.25 -1.53 -14.60
CA PHE A 66 -17.12 -1.64 -15.51
C PHE A 66 -17.50 -1.13 -16.90
N ARG A 67 -18.61 -1.63 -17.46
CA ARG A 67 -19.09 -1.30 -18.81
C ARG A 67 -19.37 0.21 -18.96
N ASN A 68 -19.93 0.84 -17.93
CA ASN A 68 -20.41 2.22 -18.03
C ASN A 68 -19.44 3.28 -17.47
N GLY A 69 -18.50 2.90 -16.60
CA GLY A 69 -17.71 3.88 -15.84
C GLY A 69 -16.20 3.72 -15.88
N ARG A 70 -15.66 2.51 -16.12
CA ARG A 70 -14.24 2.24 -15.84
C ARG A 70 -13.27 2.94 -16.80
N VAL A 71 -13.55 2.94 -18.10
CA VAL A 71 -12.65 3.57 -19.08
C VAL A 71 -12.43 5.07 -18.83
N PRO A 72 -13.48 5.90 -18.64
CA PRO A 72 -13.26 7.31 -18.33
C PRO A 72 -12.65 7.54 -16.95
N SER A 73 -13.04 6.78 -15.92
CA SER A 73 -12.48 6.96 -14.58
C SER A 73 -10.99 6.64 -14.51
N ALA A 74 -10.56 5.54 -15.15
CA ALA A 74 -9.15 5.15 -15.21
C ALA A 74 -8.27 6.24 -15.85
N LYS A 75 -8.75 6.88 -16.93
CA LYS A 75 -8.04 7.99 -17.59
C LYS A 75 -7.94 9.24 -16.71
N ILE A 76 -8.93 9.50 -15.86
CA ILE A 76 -8.92 10.63 -14.92
C ILE A 76 -7.90 10.34 -13.82
N HIS A 77 -8.01 9.18 -13.16
CA HIS A 77 -7.11 8.79 -12.08
C HIS A 77 -5.64 8.69 -12.57
N GLU A 78 -5.40 8.19 -13.78
CA GLU A 78 -4.06 8.19 -14.40
C GLU A 78 -3.47 9.61 -14.46
N LYS A 79 -4.25 10.60 -14.93
CA LYS A 79 -3.80 12.00 -15.01
C LYS A 79 -3.55 12.59 -13.62
N GLU A 80 -4.43 12.31 -12.66
CA GLU A 80 -4.30 12.77 -11.27
C GLU A 80 -3.00 12.23 -10.64
N ILE A 81 -2.75 10.92 -10.76
CA ILE A 81 -1.54 10.26 -10.25
C ILE A 81 -0.29 10.83 -10.92
N ILE A 82 -0.28 10.97 -12.26
CA ILE A 82 0.86 11.55 -12.99
C ILE A 82 1.11 12.99 -12.55
N SER A 83 0.07 13.79 -12.36
CA SER A 83 0.17 15.17 -11.90
C SER A 83 0.75 15.23 -10.48
N ALA A 84 0.23 14.41 -9.57
CA ALA A 84 0.69 14.33 -8.19
C ALA A 84 2.17 13.92 -8.10
N LEU A 85 2.58 12.93 -8.89
CA LEU A 85 3.98 12.49 -8.98
C LEU A 85 4.90 13.61 -9.49
N LYS A 86 4.51 14.33 -10.54
CA LYS A 86 5.30 15.46 -11.08
C LYS A 86 5.45 16.59 -10.08
N ASN A 87 4.35 16.91 -9.38
CA ASN A 87 4.30 18.01 -8.42
C ASN A 87 4.86 17.62 -7.04
N ARG A 88 5.22 16.35 -6.84
CA ARG A 88 5.63 15.79 -5.54
C ARG A 88 4.58 16.02 -4.45
N ASP A 89 3.31 15.99 -4.85
CA ASP A 89 2.18 16.15 -3.95
C ASP A 89 1.77 14.77 -3.42
N PHE A 90 2.30 14.41 -2.25
CA PHE A 90 1.91 13.15 -1.63
C PHE A 90 0.43 13.09 -1.33
N SER A 91 -0.19 14.21 -0.95
CA SER A 91 -1.59 14.17 -0.53
C SER A 91 -2.49 13.85 -1.71
N ALA A 92 -2.26 14.48 -2.86
CA ALA A 92 -2.95 14.14 -4.10
C ALA A 92 -2.64 12.70 -4.55
N LEU A 93 -1.38 12.26 -4.44
CA LEU A 93 -0.98 10.90 -4.81
C LEU A 93 -1.68 9.85 -3.94
N ALA A 94 -1.71 10.06 -2.63
CA ALA A 94 -2.33 9.18 -1.65
C ALA A 94 -3.83 9.04 -1.91
N GLU A 95 -4.53 10.15 -2.11
CA GLU A 95 -5.96 10.15 -2.38
C GLU A 95 -6.28 9.43 -3.69
N ALA A 96 -5.61 9.78 -4.79
CA ALA A 96 -5.83 9.14 -6.09
C ALA A 96 -5.55 7.63 -6.03
N THR A 97 -4.49 7.22 -5.32
CA THR A 97 -4.13 5.81 -5.13
C THR A 97 -5.20 5.03 -4.35
N MET A 98 -5.68 5.58 -3.23
CA MET A 98 -6.73 4.94 -2.41
C MET A 98 -8.05 4.86 -3.17
N ARG A 99 -8.45 5.92 -3.89
CA ARG A 99 -9.68 5.96 -4.69
C ARG A 99 -9.64 4.96 -5.84
N GLU A 100 -8.50 4.84 -6.52
CA GLU A 100 -8.31 3.87 -7.60
C GLU A 100 -8.38 2.43 -7.07
N SER A 101 -7.73 2.14 -5.95
CA SER A 101 -7.84 0.84 -5.27
C SER A 101 -9.29 0.53 -4.92
N ASN A 102 -10.01 1.46 -4.28
CA ASN A 102 -11.41 1.27 -3.90
C ASN A 102 -12.31 1.00 -5.11
N GLN A 103 -12.13 1.77 -6.19
CA GLN A 103 -12.92 1.59 -7.41
C GLN A 103 -12.69 0.20 -8.01
N LEU A 104 -11.45 -0.28 -8.04
CA LEU A 104 -11.14 -1.60 -8.58
C LEU A 104 -11.82 -2.73 -7.79
N HIS A 105 -11.82 -2.64 -6.45
CA HIS A 105 -12.54 -3.60 -5.61
C HIS A 105 -14.08 -3.45 -5.70
N ALA A 106 -14.60 -2.25 -5.97
CA ALA A 106 -16.02 -2.05 -6.24
C ALA A 106 -16.46 -2.73 -7.55
N LEU A 107 -15.61 -2.72 -8.59
CA LEU A 107 -15.85 -3.44 -9.85
C LEU A 107 -15.82 -4.96 -9.65
N CYS A 108 -14.92 -5.44 -8.80
CA CYS A 108 -14.89 -6.85 -8.39
C CYS A 108 -16.18 -7.24 -7.65
N LEU A 109 -16.71 -6.36 -6.78
CA LEU A 109 -17.96 -6.58 -6.07
C LEU A 109 -19.20 -6.56 -6.99
N ASP A 110 -19.19 -5.71 -8.03
CA ASP A 110 -20.25 -5.61 -9.05
C ASP A 110 -20.22 -6.72 -10.10
N THR A 111 -19.17 -7.56 -10.11
CA THR A 111 -19.06 -8.74 -10.98
C THR A 111 -20.08 -9.82 -10.54
N TRP A 112 -20.53 -10.69 -11.46
CA TRP A 112 -21.43 -11.79 -11.12
C TRP A 112 -20.92 -13.17 -11.57
N PRO A 113 -20.70 -14.13 -10.65
CA PRO A 113 -20.74 -13.99 -9.19
C PRO A 113 -19.72 -12.95 -8.66
N PRO A 114 -19.97 -12.33 -7.50
CA PRO A 114 -19.08 -11.29 -6.97
C PRO A 114 -17.70 -11.84 -6.64
N CYS A 115 -16.68 -11.06 -6.95
CA CYS A 115 -15.29 -11.35 -6.60
C CYS A 115 -14.90 -10.51 -5.38
N ILE A 116 -14.66 -11.15 -4.24
CA ILE A 116 -14.35 -10.47 -2.97
C ILE A 116 -12.91 -10.80 -2.59
N TYR A 117 -12.02 -9.80 -2.68
CA TYR A 117 -10.61 -9.93 -2.30
C TYR A 117 -10.30 -9.39 -0.90
N LEU A 118 -11.03 -8.34 -0.49
CA LEU A 118 -10.83 -7.67 0.79
C LEU A 118 -11.55 -8.45 1.90
N ASN A 119 -10.90 -8.54 3.05
CA ASN A 119 -11.48 -9.13 4.25
C ASN A 119 -11.56 -8.10 5.39
N GLU A 120 -12.01 -8.54 6.56
CA GLU A 120 -12.15 -7.69 7.76
C GLU A 120 -10.83 -6.97 8.13
N LEU A 121 -9.69 -7.65 8.02
CA LEU A 121 -8.38 -7.05 8.25
C LEU A 121 -8.07 -5.99 7.19
N SER A 122 -8.37 -6.24 5.91
CA SER A 122 -8.20 -5.25 4.84
C SER A 122 -9.00 -3.97 5.13
N HIS A 123 -10.28 -4.11 5.52
CA HIS A 123 -11.12 -2.97 5.89
C HIS A 123 -10.61 -2.24 7.13
N SER A 124 -10.13 -2.97 8.14
CA SER A 124 -9.53 -2.38 9.33
C SER A 124 -8.26 -1.58 8.99
N ILE A 125 -7.46 -2.04 8.02
CA ILE A 125 -6.30 -1.27 7.54
C ILE A 125 -6.76 0.00 6.80
N MET A 126 -7.86 -0.04 6.05
CA MET A 126 -8.44 1.16 5.42
C MET A 126 -8.87 2.17 6.49
N ASP A 127 -9.58 1.73 7.52
CA ASP A 127 -10.02 2.57 8.64
C ASP A 127 -8.85 3.18 9.40
N PHE A 128 -7.80 2.37 9.66
CA PHE A 128 -6.55 2.84 10.23
C PHE A 128 -5.96 4.00 9.42
N VAL A 129 -5.82 3.83 8.10
CA VAL A 129 -5.24 4.86 7.23
C VAL A 129 -6.07 6.13 7.23
N HIS A 130 -7.40 6.03 7.09
CA HIS A 130 -8.28 7.20 7.11
C HIS A 130 -8.22 7.95 8.45
N ASN A 131 -8.28 7.23 9.57
CA ASN A 131 -8.20 7.84 10.90
C ASN A 131 -6.84 8.48 11.19
N ILE A 132 -5.74 7.85 10.76
CA ILE A 132 -4.39 8.43 10.85
C ILE A 132 -4.29 9.72 10.03
N ASN A 133 -4.74 9.70 8.77
CA ASN A 133 -4.68 10.89 7.90
C ASN A 133 -5.55 12.03 8.43
N ASN A 134 -6.76 11.71 8.92
CA ASN A 134 -7.65 12.69 9.54
C ASN A 134 -7.02 13.30 10.78
N TYR A 135 -6.40 12.51 11.66
CA TYR A 135 -5.74 13.01 12.86
C TYR A 135 -4.59 13.98 12.55
N PHE A 136 -3.78 13.67 11.53
CA PHE A 136 -2.69 14.55 11.09
C PHE A 136 -3.16 15.70 10.20
N MET A 137 -4.46 15.79 9.87
CA MET A 137 -5.06 16.76 8.96
C MET A 137 -4.36 16.83 7.59
N LYS A 138 -3.75 15.72 7.17
CA LYS A 138 -3.06 15.54 5.89
C LYS A 138 -2.87 14.05 5.62
N ASN A 139 -2.79 13.68 4.35
CA ASN A 139 -2.45 12.31 3.99
C ASN A 139 -0.98 12.04 4.35
N VAL A 140 -0.75 11.19 5.36
CA VAL A 140 0.59 10.72 5.78
C VAL A 140 0.84 9.27 5.41
N VAL A 141 -0.22 8.53 5.10
CA VAL A 141 -0.16 7.15 4.60
C VAL A 141 -1.29 6.92 3.60
N ALA A 142 -1.05 6.10 2.59
CA ALA A 142 -2.04 5.64 1.62
C ALA A 142 -2.07 4.12 1.61
N TYR A 143 -3.21 3.52 1.27
CA TYR A 143 -3.31 2.09 1.01
C TYR A 143 -3.62 1.80 -0.46
N THR A 144 -3.26 0.60 -0.90
CA THR A 144 -3.79 -0.03 -2.11
C THR A 144 -3.76 -1.55 -1.95
N PHE A 145 -4.67 -2.23 -2.64
CA PHE A 145 -4.88 -3.67 -2.56
C PHE A 145 -4.93 -4.28 -3.93
N ASP A 146 -4.22 -5.39 -4.11
CA ASP A 146 -4.23 -6.20 -5.33
C ASP A 146 -5.38 -7.23 -5.32
N ALA A 147 -5.30 -8.24 -6.19
CA ALA A 147 -6.15 -9.43 -6.14
C ALA A 147 -5.82 -10.30 -4.91
N GLY A 148 -6.16 -9.81 -3.71
CA GLY A 148 -5.99 -10.47 -2.42
C GLY A 148 -6.08 -9.50 -1.23
N PRO A 149 -6.10 -10.02 0.01
CA PRO A 149 -6.33 -9.21 1.21
C PRO A 149 -5.11 -8.41 1.67
N ASN A 150 -3.94 -8.66 1.08
CA ASN A 150 -2.69 -8.01 1.47
C ASN A 150 -2.72 -6.51 1.12
N ALA A 151 -2.44 -5.67 2.12
CA ALA A 151 -2.38 -4.24 1.96
C ALA A 151 -0.97 -3.79 1.57
N PHE A 152 -0.88 -2.85 0.63
CA PHE A 152 0.33 -2.10 0.34
C PHE A 152 0.14 -0.68 0.89
N LEU A 153 0.97 -0.30 1.85
CA LEU A 153 0.96 1.03 2.44
C LEU A 153 2.05 1.88 1.83
N LEU A 154 1.71 3.07 1.33
CA LEU A 154 2.66 4.07 0.86
C LEU A 154 2.76 5.21 1.88
N THR A 155 3.97 5.64 2.21
CA THR A 155 4.20 6.79 3.10
C THR A 155 5.51 7.49 2.74
N GLU A 156 5.63 8.78 3.04
CA GLU A 156 6.90 9.49 2.98
C GLU A 156 7.84 9.00 4.10
N SER A 157 9.14 8.94 3.85
CA SER A 157 10.12 8.52 4.86
C SER A 157 10.12 9.39 6.12
N GLN A 158 9.67 10.64 6.08
CA GLN A 158 9.51 11.45 7.29
C GLN A 158 8.36 10.98 8.19
N ASN A 159 7.36 10.28 7.64
CA ASN A 159 6.17 9.83 8.34
C ASN A 159 6.25 8.35 8.74
N ILE A 160 7.15 7.55 8.16
CA ILE A 160 7.19 6.10 8.43
C ILE A 160 7.35 5.77 9.91
N SER A 161 8.19 6.48 10.65
CA SER A 161 8.48 6.16 12.06
C SER A 161 7.24 6.30 12.94
N ILE A 162 6.35 7.25 12.63
CA ILE A 162 5.09 7.45 13.36
C ILE A 162 3.99 6.52 12.85
N VAL A 163 3.89 6.30 11.54
CA VAL A 163 2.93 5.35 10.94
C VAL A 163 3.20 3.93 11.45
N LEU A 164 4.46 3.50 11.44
CA LEU A 164 4.87 2.17 11.90
C LEU A 164 4.59 2.00 13.40
N LYS A 165 4.74 3.05 14.20
CA LYS A 165 4.44 3.03 15.63
C LYS A 165 2.97 2.70 15.90
N TYR A 166 2.06 3.44 15.25
CA TYR A 166 0.63 3.16 15.37
C TYR A 166 0.25 1.82 14.75
N LEU A 167 0.91 1.39 13.68
CA LEU A 167 0.64 0.11 13.04
C LEU A 167 1.01 -1.07 13.95
N VAL A 168 2.16 -1.00 14.65
CA VAL A 168 2.56 -1.98 15.68
C VAL A 168 1.53 -2.00 16.80
N GLU A 169 1.06 -0.83 17.26
CA GLU A 169 0.07 -0.78 18.32
C GLU A 169 -1.31 -1.32 17.87
N CYS A 170 -1.76 -1.04 16.66
CA CYS A 170 -3.07 -1.49 16.18
C CYS A 170 -3.10 -2.98 15.86
N PHE A 171 -2.02 -3.52 15.28
CA PHE A 171 -2.04 -4.82 14.61
C PHE A 171 -0.95 -5.80 15.04
N GLY A 172 -0.01 -5.36 15.89
CA GLY A 172 1.05 -6.21 16.42
C GLY A 172 0.49 -7.32 17.31
N TYR A 173 1.24 -8.42 17.41
CA TYR A 173 0.90 -9.51 18.33
C TYR A 173 1.38 -9.19 19.74
N THR A 174 0.61 -9.63 20.73
CA THR A 174 1.00 -9.56 22.14
C THR A 174 1.76 -10.82 22.52
N VAL A 175 2.89 -10.65 23.18
CA VAL A 175 3.65 -11.76 23.77
C VAL A 175 3.18 -11.95 25.21
N GLY A 176 2.77 -13.18 25.56
CA GLY A 176 2.45 -13.53 26.95
C GLY A 176 3.71 -13.58 27.81
N ALA A 177 3.58 -13.41 29.12
CA ALA A 177 4.73 -13.35 30.06
C ALA A 177 5.72 -14.54 29.93
N ASP A 178 5.27 -15.70 29.42
CA ASP A 178 6.05 -16.94 29.31
C ASP A 178 6.54 -17.28 27.88
N SER A 179 6.32 -16.42 26.88
CA SER A 179 6.78 -16.67 25.52
C SER A 179 7.99 -15.78 25.19
N SER A 180 9.20 -16.33 25.22
CA SER A 180 10.37 -15.60 24.74
C SER A 180 10.25 -15.34 23.24
N VAL A 181 10.29 -14.08 22.82
CA VAL A 181 10.57 -13.74 21.42
C VAL A 181 11.99 -14.22 21.15
N ASN A 182 12.16 -15.20 20.26
CA ASN A 182 13.50 -15.57 19.82
C ASN A 182 14.11 -14.38 19.06
N ASP A 183 14.99 -13.63 19.72
CA ASP A 183 15.72 -12.47 19.18
C ASP A 183 16.54 -12.79 17.89
N ALA A 184 16.68 -14.07 17.55
CA ALA A 184 17.31 -14.53 16.31
C ALA A 184 16.44 -14.32 15.05
N ASP A 185 15.13 -14.11 15.20
CA ASP A 185 14.19 -13.88 14.11
C ASP A 185 14.17 -12.39 13.73
N LYS A 186 15.10 -12.01 12.85
CA LYS A 186 15.24 -10.75 12.10
C LYS A 186 14.09 -9.72 12.32
N ILE A 187 14.44 -8.67 13.07
CA ILE A 187 13.82 -7.34 13.18
C ILE A 187 12.34 -7.36 13.59
N THR A 188 12.09 -7.85 14.80
CA THR A 188 10.83 -7.56 15.49
C THR A 188 10.87 -6.14 16.05
N ILE A 189 9.98 -5.26 15.60
CA ILE A 189 9.84 -3.92 16.17
C ILE A 189 8.86 -3.97 17.33
N LYS A 190 9.33 -3.52 18.50
CA LYS A 190 8.52 -3.35 19.71
C LYS A 190 8.14 -1.88 19.84
N CYS A 191 6.86 -1.59 20.04
CA CYS A 191 6.46 -0.23 20.39
C CYS A 191 6.93 0.10 21.82
N LEU A 192 7.61 1.23 22.00
CA LEU A 192 8.06 1.69 23.31
C LEU A 192 6.84 1.81 24.25
N ASN A 193 6.92 1.18 25.43
CA ASN A 193 5.85 1.11 26.44
C ASN A 193 4.61 0.27 26.06
N SER A 194 4.71 -0.63 25.08
CA SER A 194 3.67 -1.60 24.72
C SER A 194 4.24 -3.02 24.72
N ASN A 195 3.36 -4.00 24.99
CA ASN A 195 3.67 -5.43 24.84
C ASN A 195 3.33 -5.97 23.45
N LYS A 196 3.14 -5.07 22.48
CA LYS A 196 2.88 -5.42 21.08
C LYS A 196 4.15 -5.38 20.23
N TYR A 197 4.22 -6.36 19.35
CA TYR A 197 5.36 -6.64 18.50
C TYR A 197 4.90 -6.84 17.07
N LEU A 198 5.72 -6.41 16.12
CA LEU A 198 5.49 -6.68 14.70
C LEU A 198 6.79 -7.14 14.06
N LYS A 199 6.74 -8.27 13.36
CA LYS A 199 7.86 -8.76 12.56
C LYS A 199 8.01 -7.88 11.32
N VAL A 200 9.17 -7.25 11.15
CA VAL A 200 9.49 -6.41 10.00
C VAL A 200 10.67 -7.00 9.24
N THR A 201 10.59 -7.03 7.92
CA THR A 201 11.67 -7.48 7.05
C THR A 201 11.96 -6.42 5.99
N GLY A 202 13.15 -6.45 5.38
CA GLY A 202 13.58 -5.43 4.41
C GLY A 202 14.32 -4.27 5.07
N ILE A 203 14.03 -3.05 4.66
CA ILE A 203 14.73 -1.85 5.14
C ILE A 203 14.31 -1.55 6.59
N PRO A 204 15.26 -1.43 7.54
CA PRO A 204 14.94 -1.12 8.92
C PRO A 204 14.56 0.36 9.08
N TYR A 205 13.48 0.62 9.81
CA TYR A 205 13.06 1.96 10.22
C TYR A 205 12.91 2.02 11.73
N GLY A 206 13.43 3.08 12.33
CA GLY A 206 13.19 3.37 13.75
C GLY A 206 11.74 3.79 14.00
N LEU A 207 11.28 3.63 15.25
CA LEU A 207 10.01 4.18 15.69
C LEU A 207 10.15 5.63 16.15
N SER A 208 9.07 6.38 16.05
CA SER A 208 9.04 7.74 16.60
C SER A 208 9.10 7.72 18.14
N ASP A 209 9.93 8.59 18.72
CA ASP A 209 10.00 8.78 20.18
C ASP A 209 8.78 9.49 20.77
N LYS A 210 7.98 10.16 19.92
CA LYS A 210 6.77 10.87 20.35
C LYS A 210 5.77 9.89 21.00
N PRO A 211 5.19 10.19 22.17
CA PRO A 211 4.24 9.30 22.80
C PRO A 211 3.04 9.01 21.89
N LEU A 212 2.44 7.82 22.05
CA LEU A 212 1.17 7.51 21.40
C LEU A 212 0.09 8.45 21.95
N ASP A 213 -0.67 9.07 21.06
CA ASP A 213 -1.81 9.88 21.44
C ASP A 213 -2.98 8.97 21.84
N GLN A 214 -3.42 9.09 23.09
CA GLN A 214 -4.46 8.24 23.66
C GLN A 214 -5.85 8.49 23.07
N ASN A 215 -6.12 9.67 22.54
CA ASN A 215 -7.39 9.95 21.87
C ASN A 215 -7.41 9.35 20.46
N LEU A 216 -6.27 9.39 19.76
CA LEU A 216 -6.12 8.68 18.49
C LEU A 216 -6.26 7.16 18.68
N LEU A 217 -5.62 6.58 19.70
CA LEU A 217 -5.74 5.14 19.96
C LEU A 217 -7.18 4.66 20.20
N LYS A 218 -8.07 5.50 20.75
CA LYS A 218 -9.49 5.15 20.96
C LYS A 218 -10.28 5.01 19.67
N ILE A 219 -9.88 5.69 18.60
CA ILE A 219 -10.58 5.65 17.32
C ILE A 219 -9.90 4.70 16.32
N LEU A 220 -8.66 4.30 16.58
CA LEU A 220 -7.96 3.35 15.73
C LEU A 220 -8.43 1.92 15.96
N PRO A 221 -8.39 1.07 14.92
CA PRO A 221 -8.64 -0.36 15.07
C PRO A 221 -7.67 -1.01 16.05
N SER A 222 -8.12 -2.04 16.76
CA SER A 222 -7.29 -2.85 17.66
C SER A 222 -7.50 -4.33 17.36
N ILE A 223 -6.66 -4.89 16.49
CA ILE A 223 -6.69 -6.30 16.06
C ILE A 223 -5.35 -6.93 16.38
N SER A 224 -5.21 -7.45 17.60
CA SER A 224 -3.96 -8.09 18.04
C SER A 224 -3.58 -9.26 17.12
N GLY A 225 -2.35 -9.25 16.62
CA GLY A 225 -1.83 -10.30 15.75
C GLY A 225 -2.49 -10.37 14.36
N GLY A 226 -3.20 -9.33 13.93
CA GLY A 226 -3.83 -9.29 12.61
C GLY A 226 -2.82 -9.34 11.46
N ILE A 227 -1.60 -8.82 11.66
CA ILE A 227 -0.54 -8.80 10.65
C ILE A 227 0.56 -9.81 11.03
N LYS A 228 0.85 -10.76 10.13
CA LYS A 228 1.90 -11.77 10.35
C LYS A 228 3.30 -11.16 10.29
N TYR A 229 3.56 -10.36 9.27
CA TYR A 229 4.79 -9.58 9.10
C TYR A 229 4.55 -8.41 8.15
N LEU A 230 5.48 -7.45 8.19
CA LEU A 230 5.57 -6.31 7.29
C LEU A 230 6.86 -6.45 6.46
N ILE A 231 6.77 -6.30 5.14
CA ILE A 231 7.95 -6.12 4.27
C ILE A 231 8.08 -4.64 3.97
N SER A 232 9.22 -4.05 4.31
CA SER A 232 9.51 -2.63 4.08
C SER A 232 10.52 -2.45 2.95
N THR A 233 10.18 -1.61 1.96
CA THR A 233 11.05 -1.28 0.82
C THR A 233 10.91 0.18 0.42
N GLU A 234 11.92 0.74 -0.23
CA GLU A 234 11.86 2.05 -0.87
C GLU A 234 11.61 1.90 -2.38
N VAL A 235 11.28 3.01 -3.05
CA VAL A 235 11.24 3.06 -4.52
C VAL A 235 12.62 2.72 -5.09
N GLY A 236 12.68 1.64 -5.86
CA GLY A 236 13.92 1.11 -6.43
C GLY A 236 14.14 1.44 -7.90
N SER A 237 15.32 1.06 -8.39
CA SER A 237 15.67 1.15 -9.80
C SER A 237 14.94 0.10 -10.65
N GLY A 238 14.98 0.28 -11.98
CA GLY A 238 14.53 -0.76 -12.91
C GLY A 238 15.46 -1.98 -12.92
N PRO A 239 15.12 -3.03 -13.70
CA PRO A 239 15.98 -4.21 -13.85
C PRO A 239 17.43 -3.83 -14.20
N GLN A 240 18.40 -4.48 -13.55
CA GLN A 240 19.83 -4.27 -13.74
C GLN A 240 20.47 -5.55 -14.30
N LEU A 241 21.43 -5.39 -15.21
CA LEU A 241 22.28 -6.50 -15.64
C LEU A 241 23.30 -6.81 -14.52
N ILE A 242 23.35 -8.05 -14.08
CA ILE A 242 24.35 -8.51 -13.11
C ILE A 242 25.52 -9.09 -13.92
N SER A 243 26.63 -8.37 -13.99
CA SER A 243 27.87 -8.90 -14.55
C SER A 243 28.63 -9.67 -13.48
N PHE A 244 28.79 -10.97 -13.67
CA PHE A 244 29.71 -11.76 -12.87
C PHE A 244 31.12 -11.57 -13.45
N ILE A 245 32.01 -10.93 -12.70
CA ILE A 245 33.43 -10.95 -13.02
C ILE A 245 33.92 -12.33 -12.59
N HIS A 246 34.35 -13.14 -13.55
CA HIS A 246 35.00 -14.43 -13.32
C HIS A 246 36.44 -14.23 -12.86
#